data_AF-A0A516HCL3-F1
#
_entry.id   AF-A0A516HCL3-F1
#
_cell.length_a   1.000
_cell.length_b   1.000
_cell.length_c   1.000
_cell.angle_alpha   90.00
_cell.angle_beta   90.00
_cell.angle_gamma   90.00
#
_symmetry.space_group_name_H-M   'P 1'
#
loop_
_entity.id
_entity.type
_entity.pdbx_description
1 polymer ?
#
loop_
_entity_poly.entity_id
_entity_poly.type
_entity_poly.pdbx_seq_one_letter_code
_entity_poly.pdbx_strand_id
1 'polypeptide(L)'
;MKFTTIKLLLPFAIVILILTGCDLQKQADQQFGDQHYKTAISLIELHKLRFGEYPNSLSELKYTGDWDQIALQSVKYNKVNEGYTLTVIRGWVGKPELDYPEEFWQGLGIILPKNTD
;
A
#
# COMPACT_ATOMS: atom_id res chain seq x y z
N MET A 1 -9.10 -51.58 6.58
CA MET A 1 -7.99 -50.75 6.02
C MET A 1 -8.52 -49.42 5.46
N LYS A 2 -9.19 -48.58 6.26
CA LYS A 2 -9.77 -47.30 5.81
C LYS A 2 -9.54 -46.10 6.75
N PHE A 3 -9.15 -46.32 8.01
CA PHE A 3 -8.95 -45.25 9.00
C PHE A 3 -7.55 -44.61 8.97
N THR A 4 -6.53 -45.32 8.48
CA THR A 4 -5.15 -44.82 8.43
C THR A 4 -4.94 -43.80 7.31
N THR A 5 -5.65 -43.96 6.18
CA THR A 5 -5.55 -43.07 5.01
C THR A 5 -6.15 -41.69 5.28
N ILE A 6 -7.24 -41.61 6.04
CA ILE A 6 -7.90 -40.34 6.43
C ILE A 6 -7.01 -39.52 7.38
N LYS A 7 -6.27 -40.19 8.29
CA LYS A 7 -5.35 -39.51 9.22
C LYS A 7 -4.11 -38.94 8.54
N LEU A 8 -3.73 -39.44 7.36
CA LEU A 8 -2.62 -38.90 6.57
C LEU A 8 -3.06 -37.75 5.65
N LEU A 9 -4.32 -37.74 5.20
CA LEU A 9 -4.88 -36.70 4.32
C LEU A 9 -5.10 -35.36 5.03
N LEU A 10 -5.49 -35.38 6.30
CA LEU A 10 -5.74 -34.17 7.09
C LEU A 10 -4.48 -33.29 7.30
N PRO A 11 -3.31 -33.81 7.75
CA PRO A 11 -2.12 -32.99 7.86
C PRO A 11 -1.60 -32.51 6.50
N PHE A 12 -1.77 -33.30 5.43
CA PHE A 12 -1.42 -32.89 4.07
C PHE A 12 -2.30 -31.73 3.59
N ALA A 13 -3.60 -31.76 3.86
CA ALA A 13 -4.50 -30.65 3.56
C ALA A 13 -4.18 -29.39 4.35
N ILE A 14 -3.79 -29.52 5.63
CA ILE A 14 -3.34 -28.38 6.46
C ILE A 14 -2.05 -27.79 5.90
N VAL A 15 -1.07 -28.61 5.49
CA VAL A 15 0.17 -28.14 4.86
C VAL A 15 -0.14 -27.40 3.54
N ILE A 16 -1.04 -27.93 2.70
CA ILE A 16 -1.46 -27.24 1.47
C ILE A 16 -2.11 -25.88 1.78
N LEU A 17 -3.01 -25.81 2.76
CA LEU A 17 -3.66 -24.56 3.17
C LEU A 17 -2.67 -23.51 3.70
N ILE A 18 -1.64 -23.95 4.43
CA ILE A 18 -0.59 -23.05 4.93
C ILE A 18 0.27 -22.54 3.75
N LEU A 19 0.62 -23.40 2.81
CA LEU A 19 1.41 -23.03 1.64
C LEU A 19 0.67 -22.06 0.72
N THR A 20 -0.63 -22.27 0.47
CA THR A 20 -1.42 -21.38 -0.39
C THR A 20 -1.76 -20.04 0.27
N GLY A 21 -1.86 -19.99 1.60
CA GLY A 21 -2.14 -18.76 2.34
C GLY A 21 -1.05 -17.68 2.17
N CYS A 22 0.21 -18.09 2.07
CA CYS A 22 1.33 -17.15 1.96
C CYS A 22 1.35 -16.41 0.60
N ASP A 23 1.08 -17.11 -0.50
CA ASP A 23 1.03 -16.50 -1.84
C ASP A 23 -0.17 -15.57 -1.99
N LEU A 24 -1.33 -15.98 -1.48
CA LEU A 24 -2.54 -15.14 -1.47
C LEU A 24 -2.32 -13.87 -0.65
N GLN A 25 -1.67 -13.98 0.50
CA GLN A 25 -1.35 -12.80 1.32
C GLN A 25 -0.40 -11.86 0.56
N LYS A 26 0.68 -12.37 -0.04
CA LYS A 26 1.63 -11.54 -0.79
C LYS A 26 0.95 -10.84 -1.96
N GLN A 27 0.09 -11.54 -2.68
CA GLN A 27 -0.69 -10.95 -3.77
C GLN A 27 -1.63 -9.85 -3.27
N ALA A 28 -2.36 -10.10 -2.17
CA ALA A 28 -3.23 -9.11 -1.56
C ALA A 28 -2.43 -7.89 -1.07
N ASP A 29 -1.28 -8.10 -0.42
CA ASP A 29 -0.39 -7.02 0.01
C ASP A 29 0.01 -6.12 -1.16
N GLN A 30 0.36 -6.70 -2.30
CA GLN A 30 0.71 -5.93 -3.49
C GLN A 30 -0.49 -5.15 -4.06
N GLN A 31 -1.65 -5.78 -4.19
CA GLN A 31 -2.84 -5.15 -4.77
C GLN A 31 -3.38 -4.01 -3.89
N PHE A 32 -3.57 -4.27 -2.60
CA PHE A 32 -4.02 -3.24 -1.65
C PHE A 32 -2.96 -2.15 -1.47
N GLY A 33 -1.69 -2.52 -1.42
CA GLY A 33 -0.57 -1.59 -1.35
C GLY A 33 -0.56 -0.60 -2.50
N ASP A 34 -0.65 -1.10 -3.74
CA ASP A 34 -0.70 -0.29 -4.95
C ASP A 34 -1.92 0.65 -4.96
N GLN A 35 -3.10 0.11 -4.63
CA GLN A 35 -4.34 0.88 -4.58
C GLN A 35 -4.27 1.99 -3.53
N HIS A 36 -3.85 1.67 -2.31
CA HIS A 36 -3.76 2.65 -1.22
C HIS A 36 -2.73 3.74 -1.53
N TYR A 37 -1.60 3.38 -2.15
CA TYR A 37 -0.58 4.35 -2.55
C TYR A 37 -1.12 5.35 -3.57
N LYS A 38 -1.73 4.86 -4.65
CA LYS A 38 -2.32 5.70 -5.70
C LYS A 38 -3.46 6.55 -5.19
N THR A 39 -4.30 6.02 -4.29
CA THR A 39 -5.36 6.79 -3.63
C THR A 39 -4.77 7.92 -2.80
N ALA A 40 -3.76 7.64 -1.97
CA ALA A 40 -3.11 8.66 -1.15
C ALA A 40 -2.49 9.77 -2.01
N ILE A 41 -1.75 9.41 -3.07
CA ILE A 41 -1.21 10.37 -4.05
C ILE A 41 -2.34 11.23 -4.61
N SER A 42 -3.41 10.62 -5.10
CA SER A 42 -4.55 11.32 -5.71
C SER A 42 -5.17 12.34 -4.76
N LEU A 43 -5.34 11.98 -3.48
CA LEU A 43 -5.90 12.88 -2.46
C LEU A 43 -4.96 14.04 -2.12
N ILE A 44 -3.65 13.78 -2.02
CA ILE A 44 -2.63 14.79 -1.74
C ILE A 44 -2.53 15.79 -2.91
N GLU A 45 -2.47 15.31 -4.14
CA GLU A 45 -2.40 16.17 -5.33
C GLU A 45 -3.70 16.97 -5.50
N LEU A 46 -4.87 16.37 -5.27
CA LEU A 46 -6.13 17.09 -5.30
C LEU A 46 -6.20 18.20 -4.23
N HIS A 47 -5.65 17.96 -3.05
CA HIS A 47 -5.53 19.00 -2.02
C HIS A 47 -4.66 20.15 -2.53
N LYS A 48 -3.48 19.87 -3.10
CA LYS A 48 -2.60 20.87 -3.70
C LYS A 48 -3.29 21.70 -4.77
N LEU A 49 -4.06 21.06 -5.65
CA LEU A 49 -4.82 21.74 -6.70
C LEU A 49 -5.88 22.69 -6.12
N ARG A 50 -6.54 22.31 -5.01
CA ARG A 50 -7.62 23.10 -4.40
C ARG A 50 -7.11 24.26 -3.54
N PHE A 51 -6.02 24.06 -2.82
CA PHE A 51 -5.57 24.98 -1.77
C PHE A 51 -4.26 25.69 -2.10
N GLY A 52 -3.61 25.32 -3.21
CA GLY A 52 -2.37 25.95 -3.67
C GLY A 52 -1.11 25.46 -2.97
N GLU A 53 -1.21 24.59 -1.96
CA GLU A 53 -0.09 23.98 -1.25
C GLU A 53 -0.34 22.51 -0.87
N TYR A 54 0.72 21.75 -0.65
CA TYR A 54 0.60 20.40 -0.08
C TYR A 54 0.23 20.49 1.41
N PRO A 55 -0.59 19.55 1.93
CA PRO A 55 -1.03 19.58 3.32
C PRO A 55 0.17 19.38 4.26
N ASN A 56 0.19 20.03 5.43
CA ASN A 56 1.26 19.79 6.41
C ASN A 56 1.15 18.39 7.03
N SER A 57 -0.05 17.80 7.02
CA SER A 57 -0.32 16.45 7.50
C SER A 57 -1.52 15.84 6.78
N LEU A 58 -1.61 14.51 6.70
CA LEU A 58 -2.75 13.84 6.03
C LEU A 58 -4.11 14.16 6.68
N SER A 59 -4.15 14.59 7.95
CA SER A 59 -5.37 15.04 8.62
C SER A 59 -5.93 16.38 8.09
N GLU A 60 -5.15 17.14 7.32
CA GLU A 60 -5.63 18.36 6.64
C GLU A 60 -6.35 18.06 5.32
N LEU A 61 -6.33 16.82 4.84
CA LEU A 61 -7.08 16.41 3.66
C LEU A 61 -8.58 16.61 3.89
N LYS A 62 -9.22 17.34 2.97
CA LYS A 62 -10.66 17.65 3.01
C LYS A 62 -11.39 16.85 1.95
N TYR A 63 -12.69 16.60 2.18
CA TYR A 63 -13.58 15.88 1.27
C TYR A 63 -13.19 14.41 1.07
N THR A 64 -12.62 13.79 2.10
CA THR A 64 -12.29 12.34 2.12
C THR A 64 -13.53 11.54 2.51
N GLY A 65 -13.71 10.36 1.91
CA GLY A 65 -14.64 9.34 2.37
C GLY A 65 -14.04 8.43 3.44
N ASP A 66 -14.88 7.60 4.06
CA ASP A 66 -14.45 6.67 5.10
C ASP A 66 -13.41 5.65 4.58
N TRP A 67 -13.54 5.22 3.33
CA TRP A 67 -12.61 4.29 2.68
C TRP A 67 -11.24 4.93 2.40
N ASP A 68 -11.17 6.25 2.22
CA ASP A 68 -9.89 6.94 2.03
C ASP A 68 -9.03 6.84 3.29
N GLN A 69 -9.65 6.82 4.47
CA GLN A 69 -8.91 6.70 5.73
C GLN A 69 -8.09 5.42 5.82
N ILE A 70 -8.59 4.32 5.24
CA ILE A 70 -7.87 3.04 5.20
C ILE A 70 -6.62 3.16 4.32
N ALA A 71 -6.74 3.81 3.16
CA ALA A 71 -5.62 4.07 2.28
C ALA A 71 -4.58 5.01 2.94
N LEU A 72 -5.04 6.08 3.59
CA LEU A 72 -4.17 7.06 4.25
C LEU A 72 -3.41 6.47 5.45
N GLN A 73 -4.01 5.52 6.17
CA GLN A 73 -3.33 4.79 7.25
C GLN A 73 -2.24 3.83 6.75
N SER A 74 -2.26 3.49 5.46
CA SER A 74 -1.32 2.54 4.84
C SER A 74 -0.05 3.20 4.33
N VAL A 75 0.07 4.52 4.45
CA VAL A 75 1.20 5.31 3.97
C VAL A 75 1.82 6.17 5.06
N LYS A 76 3.11 6.48 4.90
CA LYS A 76 3.84 7.47 5.66
C LYS A 76 4.10 8.69 4.78
N TYR A 77 3.54 9.82 5.18
CA TYR A 77 3.63 11.10 4.49
C TYR A 77 4.52 12.08 5.25
N ASN A 78 5.35 12.84 4.54
CA ASN A 78 5.97 14.05 5.09
C ASN A 78 6.03 15.14 4.01
N LYS A 79 5.55 16.35 4.31
CA LYS A 79 5.78 17.54 3.47
C LYS A 79 7.26 17.92 3.53
N VAL A 80 7.86 18.18 2.36
CA VAL A 80 9.27 18.58 2.25
C VAL A 80 9.39 19.70 1.23
N ASN A 81 9.69 20.91 1.70
CA ASN A 81 9.74 22.13 0.87
C ASN A 81 8.44 22.29 0.05
N GLU A 82 8.56 22.34 -1.28
CA GLU A 82 7.46 22.49 -2.22
C GLU A 82 6.82 21.15 -2.62
N GLY A 83 7.31 20.01 -2.13
CA GLY A 83 6.85 18.66 -2.45
C GLY A 83 6.58 17.83 -1.20
N TYR A 84 6.62 16.50 -1.36
CA TYR A 84 6.44 15.57 -0.27
C TYR A 84 7.12 14.21 -0.51
N THR A 85 7.44 13.53 0.59
CA THR A 85 7.80 12.11 0.56
C THR A 85 6.56 11.27 0.89
N LEU A 86 6.40 10.15 0.21
CA LEU A 86 5.35 9.18 0.49
C LEU A 86 5.94 7.77 0.45
N THR A 87 5.58 6.93 1.42
CA THR A 87 6.04 5.54 1.46
C THR A 87 4.92 4.64 1.92
N VAL A 88 4.66 3.54 1.22
CA VAL A 88 3.71 2.53 1.69
C VAL A 88 4.32 1.75 2.85
N ILE A 89 3.60 1.71 3.97
CA ILE A 89 4.01 0.98 5.17
C ILE A 89 3.26 -0.35 5.31
N ARG A 90 2.11 -0.49 4.63
CA ARG A 90 1.30 -1.72 4.63
C ARG A 90 0.43 -1.82 3.36
N GLY A 91 0.26 -3.03 2.85
CA GLY A 91 -0.77 -3.40 1.88
C GLY A 91 -2.02 -3.89 2.59
N TRP A 92 -2.19 -5.22 2.69
CA TRP A 92 -3.26 -5.82 3.49
C TRP A 92 -2.79 -6.07 4.93
N VAL A 93 -1.66 -6.77 5.08
CA VAL A 93 -1.01 -7.10 6.35
C VAL A 93 0.48 -6.77 6.29
N GLY A 94 1.16 -7.13 5.19
CA GLY A 94 2.59 -6.94 4.96
C GLY A 94 2.91 -5.67 4.17
N LYS A 95 4.21 -5.41 3.98
CA LYS A 95 4.69 -4.27 3.17
C LYS A 95 4.80 -4.70 1.69
N PRO A 96 4.18 -3.96 0.76
CA PRO A 96 4.32 -4.23 -0.66
C PRO A 96 5.69 -3.76 -1.19
N GLU A 97 6.14 -4.40 -2.26
CA GLU A 97 7.25 -3.94 -3.09
C GLU A 97 6.64 -3.34 -4.36
N LEU A 98 6.54 -2.01 -4.40
CA LEU A 98 5.97 -1.28 -5.52
C LEU A 98 7.10 -0.71 -6.37
N ASP A 99 7.00 -0.94 -7.67
CA ASP A 99 7.89 -0.40 -8.68
C ASP A 99 7.04 0.25 -9.78
N TYR A 100 7.39 1.48 -10.14
CA TYR A 100 6.65 2.27 -11.11
C TYR A 100 7.61 2.81 -12.15
N PRO A 101 7.20 2.85 -13.43
CA PRO A 101 8.06 3.37 -14.49
C PRO A 101 8.26 4.88 -14.32
N GLU A 102 9.32 5.43 -14.91
CA GLU A 102 9.74 6.83 -14.69
C GLU A 102 8.63 7.84 -14.99
N GLU A 103 7.84 7.58 -16.04
CA GLU A 103 6.71 8.41 -16.45
C GLU A 103 5.61 8.52 -15.39
N PHE A 104 5.48 7.54 -14.48
CA PHE A 104 4.48 7.58 -13.41
C PHE A 104 4.71 8.77 -12.46
N TRP A 105 5.97 9.17 -12.27
CA TRP A 105 6.34 10.23 -11.34
C TRP A 105 6.20 11.63 -11.92
N GLN A 106 6.00 11.75 -13.24
CA GLN A 106 5.94 13.04 -13.91
C GLN A 106 4.68 13.82 -13.51
N GLY A 107 4.88 15.07 -13.09
CA GLY A 107 3.79 15.96 -12.68
C GLY A 107 3.29 15.78 -11.24
N LEU A 108 3.90 14.87 -10.47
CA LEU A 108 3.63 14.72 -9.04
C LEU A 108 4.59 15.56 -8.19
N GLY A 109 4.18 15.92 -6.98
CA GLY A 109 5.05 16.59 -5.99
C GLY A 109 5.96 15.64 -5.21
N ILE A 110 6.08 14.39 -5.64
CA ILE A 110 6.80 13.35 -4.91
C ILE A 110 8.32 13.57 -5.04
N ILE A 111 8.98 13.64 -3.90
CA ILE A 111 10.43 13.61 -3.79
C ILE A 111 10.84 12.19 -3.43
N LEU A 112 11.43 11.49 -4.38
CA LEU A 112 11.96 10.14 -4.15
C LEU A 112 13.16 10.22 -3.19
N PRO A 113 13.25 9.35 -2.17
CA PRO A 113 14.44 9.27 -1.35
C PRO A 113 15.64 8.95 -2.24
N LYS A 114 16.72 9.73 -2.12
CA LYS A 114 17.97 9.39 -2.79
C LYS A 114 18.43 8.05 -2.22
N ASN A 115 18.64 7.05 -3.06
CA ASN A 115 19.47 5.91 -2.70
C ASN A 115 20.86 6.48 -2.41
N THR A 116 21.19 6.65 -1.14
CA THR A 116 22.59 6.82 -0.73
C THR A 116 23.22 5.45 -0.84
N ASP A 117 24.03 5.29 -1.88
CA ASP A 117 25.02 4.20 -2.01
C ASP A 117 25.94 4.13 -0.79
#